data_AF-A0A1G3HWH6-F1
#
_entry.id   AF-A0A1G3HWH6-F1
#
_cell.length_a   1.000
_cell.length_b   1.000
_cell.length_c   1.000
_cell.angle_alpha   90.00
_cell.angle_beta   90.00
_cell.angle_gamma   90.00
#
_symmetry.space_group_name_H-M   'P 1'
#
loop_
_entity.id
_entity.type
_entity.pdbx_description
1 polymer ?
#
loop_
_entity_poly.entity_id
_entity_poly.type
_entity_poly.pdbx_seq_one_letter_code
_entity_poly.pdbx_strand_id
1 'polypeptide(L)'
;MAPAIVAALFGSSWHLVSGPATAISIAVFASVSPHAPPGSPEFIGLVLTMTFLTGAFQLAFGLARMGVLVNFISHTVVIGFTASAALLIAGSQIKNFFGIESTAIRSVGALPAGLPPLFAPDFSFHGLSQMLFP
;
A
#
# COMPACT_ATOMS: atom_id res chain seq x y z
N MET A 1 -4.58 17.06 2.01
CA MET A 1 -5.58 18.10 1.72
C MET A 1 -5.05 19.21 0.81
N ALA A 2 -3.76 19.55 0.86
CA ALA A 2 -3.18 20.57 -0.02
C ALA A 2 -3.54 20.42 -1.53
N PRO A 3 -3.50 19.22 -2.15
CA PRO A 3 -3.88 19.08 -3.56
C PRO A 3 -5.34 19.44 -3.85
N ALA A 4 -6.26 19.12 -2.94
CA ALA A 4 -7.68 19.43 -3.09
C ALA A 4 -7.94 20.94 -3.00
N ILE A 5 -7.24 21.64 -2.10
CA ILE A 5 -7.34 23.10 -1.97
C ILE A 5 -6.84 23.78 -3.24
N VAL A 6 -5.67 23.38 -3.75
CA VAL A 6 -5.12 23.93 -4.99
C VAL A 6 -6.04 23.64 -6.17
N ALA A 7 -6.56 22.42 -6.30
CA ALA A 7 -7.49 22.07 -7.36
C ALA A 7 -8.82 22.84 -7.28
N ALA A 8 -9.33 23.13 -6.08
CA ALA A 8 -10.55 23.92 -5.92
C ALA A 8 -10.37 25.40 -6.34
N LEU A 9 -9.17 25.96 -6.15
CA LEU A 9 -8.88 27.37 -6.50
C LEU A 9 -8.61 27.56 -8.00
N PHE A 10 -7.96 26.59 -8.65
CA PHE A 10 -7.50 26.71 -10.04
C PHE A 10 -8.26 25.79 -11.02
N GLY A 11 -9.14 24.92 -10.53
CA GLY A 11 -9.90 23.98 -11.33
C GLY A 11 -11.10 24.63 -12.01
N SER A 12 -11.40 24.20 -13.24
CA SER A 12 -12.53 24.71 -14.02
C SER A 12 -13.86 23.96 -13.75
N SER A 13 -13.84 22.87 -12.98
CA SER A 13 -15.00 22.02 -12.72
C SER A 13 -15.37 21.98 -11.24
N TRP A 14 -16.63 22.33 -10.96
CA TRP A 14 -17.22 22.37 -9.62
C TRP A 14 -17.50 20.99 -9.01
N HIS A 15 -17.44 19.92 -9.82
CA HIS A 15 -17.75 18.55 -9.40
C HIS A 15 -16.50 17.64 -9.38
N LEU A 16 -15.34 18.16 -9.77
CA LEU A 16 -14.12 17.38 -9.83
C LEU A 16 -13.49 17.25 -8.44
N VAL A 17 -13.36 16.01 -7.97
CA VAL A 17 -12.67 15.69 -6.71
C VAL A 17 -11.22 15.33 -7.01
N SER A 18 -10.29 16.06 -6.40
CA SER A 18 -8.84 15.80 -6.52
C SER A 18 -8.31 15.10 -5.29
N GLY A 19 -7.75 13.91 -5.46
CA GLY A 19 -7.19 13.09 -4.38
C GLY A 19 -6.16 12.08 -4.89
N PRO A 20 -5.50 11.36 -3.98
CA PRO A 20 -4.59 10.28 -4.36
C PRO A 20 -5.39 9.16 -5.05
N ALA A 21 -4.94 8.72 -6.22
CA ALA A 21 -5.54 7.60 -6.94
C ALA A 21 -4.63 6.37 -6.89
N THR A 22 -5.22 5.19 -6.69
CA THR A 22 -4.46 3.93 -6.55
C THR A 22 -3.52 3.66 -7.73
N ALA A 23 -3.99 3.92 -8.95
CA ALA A 23 -3.20 3.69 -10.16
C ALA A 23 -1.91 4.54 -10.20
N ILE A 24 -1.99 5.83 -9.87
CA ILE A 24 -0.81 6.71 -9.83
C ILE A 24 0.13 6.33 -8.69
N SER A 25 -0.38 5.88 -7.54
CA SER A 25 0.44 5.40 -6.42
C SER A 25 1.27 4.19 -6.81
N ILE A 26 0.64 3.22 -7.51
CA ILE A 26 1.34 2.02 -8.01
C ILE A 26 2.36 2.41 -9.08
N ALA A 27 2.03 3.33 -9.99
CA ALA A 27 2.95 3.79 -11.03
C ALA A 27 4.20 4.46 -10.43
N VAL A 28 4.04 5.32 -9.43
CA VAL A 28 5.16 5.95 -8.71
C VAL A 28 5.99 4.88 -7.99
N PHE A 29 5.34 3.96 -7.26
CA PHE A 29 6.03 2.87 -6.57
C PHE A 29 6.86 2.02 -7.55
N ALA A 30 6.27 1.57 -8.66
CA ALA A 30 6.94 0.76 -9.67
C ALA A 30 8.10 1.51 -10.37
N SER A 31 7.98 2.83 -10.51
CA SER A 31 9.02 3.65 -11.14
C SER A 31 10.23 3.87 -10.22
N VAL A 32 9.99 4.07 -8.92
CA VAL A 32 11.05 4.46 -7.96
C VAL A 32 11.64 3.26 -7.21
N SER A 33 10.85 2.21 -6.94
CA SER A 33 11.31 1.03 -6.19
C SER A 33 12.55 0.30 -6.75
N PRO A 34 12.84 0.32 -8.08
CA PRO A 34 14.09 -0.26 -8.59
C PRO A 34 15.34 0.59 -8.25
N HIS A 35 15.16 1.87 -7.91
CA HIS A 35 16.25 2.83 -7.76
C HIS A 35 16.61 3.12 -6.30
N ALA A 36 15.66 2.92 -5.38
CA ALA A 36 15.89 3.07 -3.94
C ALA A 36 14.99 2.12 -3.13
N PRO A 37 15.46 1.60 -1.98
CA PRO A 37 14.64 0.78 -1.10
C PRO A 37 13.38 1.54 -0.64
N PRO A 38 12.17 0.94 -0.75
CA PRO A 38 10.94 1.60 -0.32
C PRO A 38 11.00 2.07 1.14
N GLY A 39 10.68 3.35 1.37
CA GLY A 39 10.70 3.96 2.70
C GLY A 39 12.06 4.50 3.16
N SER A 40 13.13 4.35 2.38
CA SER A 40 14.41 5.00 2.67
C SER A 40 14.34 6.53 2.44
N PRO A 41 15.23 7.32 3.06
CA PRO A 41 15.33 8.75 2.78
C PRO A 41 15.58 9.06 1.30
N GLU A 42 16.37 8.23 0.61
CA GLU A 42 16.61 8.38 -0.83
C GLU A 42 15.35 8.13 -1.65
N PHE A 43 14.54 7.13 -1.28
CA PHE A 43 13.25 6.85 -1.94
C PHE A 43 12.30 8.04 -1.84
N ILE A 44 12.19 8.65 -0.66
CA ILE A 44 11.34 9.83 -0.45
C ILE A 44 11.87 11.00 -1.31
N GLY A 45 13.18 11.23 -1.34
CA GLY A 45 13.80 12.27 -2.18
C GLY A 45 13.51 12.08 -3.68
N LEU A 46 13.63 10.85 -4.18
CA LEU A 46 13.30 10.50 -5.57
C LEU A 46 11.81 10.71 -5.89
N VAL A 47 10.91 10.25 -5.02
CA VAL A 47 9.47 10.44 -5.19
C VAL A 47 9.09 11.93 -5.21
N LEU A 48 9.66 12.74 -4.31
CA LEU A 48 9.42 14.18 -4.27
C LEU A 48 9.92 14.87 -5.56
N THR A 49 11.11 14.53 -6.02
CA THR A 49 11.70 15.07 -7.25
C THR A 49 10.86 14.70 -8.47
N MET A 50 10.45 13.42 -8.57
CA MET A 50 9.58 12.94 -9.65
C MET A 50 8.20 13.63 -9.63
N THR A 51 7.62 13.83 -8.44
CA THR A 51 6.35 14.54 -8.28
C THR A 51 6.47 16.00 -8.72
N PHE A 52 7.55 16.67 -8.34
CA PHE A 52 7.83 18.04 -8.75
C PHE A 52 7.97 18.17 -10.28
N LEU A 53 8.78 17.31 -10.90
CA LEU A 53 8.94 17.28 -12.36
C LEU A 53 7.63 16.98 -13.08
N THR A 54 6.83 16.04 -12.56
CA THR A 54 5.51 15.73 -13.12
C THR A 54 4.60 16.96 -13.09
N GLY A 55 4.57 17.71 -11.98
CA GLY A 55 3.82 18.96 -11.87
C GLY A 55 4.34 20.04 -12.84
N ALA A 56 5.65 20.18 -12.98
CA ALA A 56 6.26 21.12 -13.92
C ALA A 56 5.89 20.78 -15.38
N PHE A 57 5.93 19.50 -15.78
CA PHE A 57 5.47 19.07 -17.10
C PHE A 57 3.98 19.29 -17.30
N GLN A 58 3.13 19.00 -16.30
CA GLN A 58 1.69 19.27 -16.37
C GLN A 58 1.40 20.76 -16.57
N LEU A 59 2.11 21.65 -15.85
CA LEU A 59 1.99 23.10 -16.05
C LEU A 59 2.47 23.52 -17.44
N ALA A 60 3.60 23.01 -17.91
CA ALA A 60 4.12 23.30 -19.25
C ALA A 60 3.13 22.86 -20.34
N PHE A 61 2.57 21.66 -20.24
CA PHE A 61 1.54 21.16 -21.16
C PHE A 61 0.23 21.94 -21.05
N GLY A 62 -0.15 22.38 -19.85
CA GLY A 62 -1.29 23.26 -19.63
C GLY A 62 -1.14 24.61 -20.34
N LEU A 63 0.02 25.25 -20.19
CA LEU A 63 0.35 26.52 -20.86
C LEU A 63 0.42 26.36 -22.38
N ALA A 64 0.97 25.25 -22.87
CA ALA A 64 0.98 24.89 -24.29
C ALA A 64 -0.39 24.45 -24.83
N ARG A 65 -1.44 24.44 -24.00
CA ARG A 65 -2.82 24.00 -24.35
C ARG A 65 -2.88 22.57 -24.89
N MET A 66 -1.93 21.72 -24.49
CA MET A 66 -1.83 20.32 -24.91
C MET A 66 -2.92 19.42 -24.30
N GLY A 67 -3.79 19.96 -23.42
CA GLY A 67 -4.98 19.26 -22.95
C GLY A 67 -5.93 18.82 -24.07
N VAL A 68 -5.87 19.44 -25.26
CA VAL A 68 -6.64 19.01 -26.44
C VAL A 68 -6.31 17.57 -26.84
N LEU A 69 -5.09 17.10 -26.58
CA LEU A 69 -4.66 15.72 -26.88
C LEU A 69 -5.47 14.66 -26.12
N VAL A 70 -6.01 15.00 -24.95
CA VAL A 70 -6.85 14.10 -24.15
C VAL A 70 -8.13 13.73 -24.90
N ASN A 71 -8.63 14.60 -25.79
CA ASN A 71 -9.83 14.31 -26.61
C ASN A 71 -9.59 13.22 -27.67
N PHE A 72 -8.33 12.87 -27.96
CA PHE A 72 -8.00 11.79 -28.89
C PHE A 72 -7.90 10.42 -28.20
N ILE A 73 -8.07 10.36 -26.87
CA ILE A 73 -8.11 9.09 -26.16
C ILE A 73 -9.44 8.39 -26.47
N SER A 74 -9.38 7.16 -26.98
CA SER A 74 -10.57 6.42 -27.37
C SER A 74 -11.39 6.00 -26.14
N HIS A 75 -12.71 5.94 -26.32
CA HIS A 75 -13.63 5.52 -25.27
C HIS A 75 -13.30 4.12 -24.71
N THR A 76 -12.90 3.19 -25.59
CA THR A 76 -12.49 1.83 -25.20
C THR A 76 -11.28 1.84 -24.26
N VAL A 77 -10.30 2.74 -24.48
CA VAL A 77 -9.12 2.84 -23.62
C VAL A 77 -9.51 3.35 -22.23
N VAL A 78 -10.38 4.35 -22.14
CA VAL A 78 -10.87 4.87 -20.86
C VAL A 78 -11.64 3.81 -20.07
N ILE A 79 -12.51 3.05 -20.73
CA ILE A 79 -13.23 1.93 -20.11
C ILE A 79 -12.24 0.86 -19.63
N GLY A 80 -11.30 0.44 -20.47
CA GLY A 80 -10.32 -0.59 -20.11
C GLY A 80 -9.45 -0.17 -18.92
N PHE A 81 -8.97 1.07 -18.91
CA PHE A 81 -8.22 1.62 -17.79
C PHE A 81 -9.05 1.65 -16.50
N THR A 82 -10.30 2.10 -16.57
CA THR A 82 -11.20 2.16 -15.41
C THR A 82 -11.53 0.77 -14.87
N ALA A 83 -11.78 -0.21 -15.74
CA ALA A 83 -12.01 -1.60 -15.36
C ALA A 83 -10.78 -2.22 -14.68
N SER A 84 -9.58 -1.94 -15.19
CA SER A 84 -8.34 -2.38 -14.55
C SER A 84 -8.13 -1.75 -13.17
N ALA A 85 -8.45 -0.45 -13.01
CA ALA A 85 -8.39 0.24 -11.73
C ALA A 85 -9.38 -0.35 -10.72
N ALA A 86 -10.62 -0.67 -11.16
CA ALA A 86 -11.61 -1.34 -10.33
C ALA A 86 -11.12 -2.72 -9.87
N LEU A 87 -10.54 -3.52 -10.77
CA LEU A 87 -9.99 -4.83 -10.44
C LEU A 87 -8.80 -4.71 -9.46
N LEU A 88 -7.91 -3.73 -9.65
CA LEU A 88 -6.81 -3.46 -8.72
C LEU A 88 -7.30 -3.07 -7.33
N ILE A 89 -8.32 -2.20 -7.26
CA ILE A 89 -8.93 -1.81 -5.98
C ILE A 89 -9.56 -3.02 -5.32
N ALA A 90 -10.39 -3.79 -6.04
CA ALA A 90 -11.00 -5.01 -5.51
C ALA A 90 -9.93 -5.99 -4.99
N GLY A 91 -8.90 -6.25 -5.79
CA GLY A 91 -7.76 -7.10 -5.42
C GLY A 91 -7.02 -6.61 -4.19
N SER A 92 -6.84 -5.29 -4.03
CA SER A 92 -6.19 -4.71 -2.85
C SER A 92 -6.99 -4.94 -1.55
N GLN A 93 -8.31 -5.11 -1.65
CA GLN A 93 -9.19 -5.33 -0.51
C GLN A 93 -9.41 -6.81 -0.18
N ILE A 94 -9.04 -7.75 -1.06
CA ILE A 94 -9.23 -9.20 -0.81
C ILE A 94 -8.60 -9.63 0.51
N LYS A 95 -7.36 -9.20 0.80
CA LYS A 95 -6.67 -9.55 2.05
C LYS A 95 -7.41 -9.02 3.28
N ASN A 96 -7.90 -7.78 3.19
CA ASN A 96 -8.67 -7.14 4.26
C ASN A 96 -10.02 -7.86 4.47
N PHE A 97 -10.67 -8.28 3.39
CA PHE A 97 -11.96 -8.97 3.44
C PHE A 97 -11.86 -10.34 4.13
N PHE A 98 -10.83 -11.13 3.82
CA PHE A 98 -10.60 -12.42 4.47
C PHE A 98 -9.90 -12.32 5.83
N GLY A 99 -9.61 -11.10 6.32
CA GLY A 99 -8.89 -10.90 7.57
C GLY A 99 -7.47 -11.48 7.56
N ILE A 100 -6.90 -11.71 6.37
CA ILE A 100 -5.54 -12.21 6.21
C ILE A 100 -4.64 -10.99 6.36
N GLU A 101 -4.44 -10.57 7.61
CA GLU A 101 -3.30 -9.73 7.93
C GLU A 101 -2.07 -10.46 7.41
N SER A 102 -1.16 -9.71 6.78
CA SER A 102 0.15 -10.23 6.44
C SER A 102 0.73 -10.84 7.71
N THR A 103 0.72 -12.16 7.80
CA THR A 103 1.28 -12.96 8.88
C THR A 103 2.80 -12.75 8.88
N ALA A 104 3.24 -11.57 9.29
CA ALA A 104 4.26 -11.51 10.30
C ALA A 104 3.61 -12.19 11.51
N ILE A 105 4.01 -13.44 11.77
CA ILE A 105 3.57 -14.20 12.93
C ILE A 105 3.91 -13.38 14.19
N ARG A 106 2.97 -12.52 14.61
CA ARG A 106 2.87 -11.87 15.91
C ARG A 106 1.51 -12.19 16.57
N SER A 107 0.73 -13.07 15.93
CA SER A 107 -0.53 -13.61 16.43
C SER A 107 -0.45 -15.09 16.82
N VAL A 108 0.72 -15.54 17.27
CA VAL A 108 0.71 -16.32 18.51
C VAL A 108 1.20 -15.30 19.52
N GLY A 109 0.35 -14.95 20.49
CA GLY A 109 0.65 -13.88 21.45
C GLY A 109 2.04 -14.06 22.06
N ALA A 110 2.58 -13.00 22.66
CA ALA A 110 3.75 -13.15 23.52
C ALA A 110 3.42 -14.21 24.58
N LEU A 111 3.75 -15.47 24.31
CA LEU A 111 3.73 -16.55 25.27
C LEU A 111 4.70 -16.06 26.33
N PRO A 112 4.22 -15.69 27.53
CA PRO A 112 5.12 -15.31 28.60
C PRO A 112 6.09 -16.47 28.75
N ALA A 113 7.39 -16.17 28.81
CA ALA A 113 8.47 -17.14 29.02
C ALA A 113 8.41 -17.85 30.40
N GLY A 114 7.22 -17.95 30.99
CA GLY A 114 6.92 -18.51 32.30
C GLY A 114 5.68 -19.42 32.30
N LEU A 115 5.18 -19.89 31.15
CA LEU A 115 4.33 -21.09 31.17
C LEU A 115 5.24 -22.30 31.47
N PRO A 116 5.01 -23.02 32.57
CA PRO A 116 5.70 -24.29 32.80
C PRO A 116 5.43 -25.21 31.59
N PRO A 117 6.41 -26.03 31.17
CA PRO A 117 6.25 -26.92 30.04
C PRO A 117 5.07 -27.86 30.32
N LEU A 118 3.91 -27.57 29.73
CA LEU A 118 2.66 -28.26 30.05
C LEU A 118 2.60 -29.71 29.56
N PHE A 119 3.64 -30.24 28.90
CA PHE A 119 3.61 -31.59 28.32
C PHE A 119 4.96 -32.31 28.28
N ALA A 120 5.67 -32.36 29.40
CA ALA A 120 6.58 -33.48 29.64
C ALA A 120 6.36 -33.99 31.07
N PRO A 121 5.48 -34.98 31.30
CA PRO A 121 5.56 -35.77 32.52
C PRO A 121 7.00 -36.28 32.66
N ASP A 122 7.64 -35.93 33.77
CA ASP A 122 9.03 -36.28 34.04
C ASP A 122 9.10 -37.77 34.41
N PHE A 123 9.34 -38.62 33.40
CA PHE A 123 9.57 -40.06 33.59
C PHE A 123 10.98 -40.36 34.13
N SER A 124 11.50 -39.50 35.01
CA SER A 124 12.73 -39.75 35.75
C SER A 124 12.53 -40.87 36.77
N PHE A 125 13.53 -41.73 36.94
CA PHE A 125 13.56 -42.80 37.95
C PHE A 125 13.30 -42.27 39.37
N HIS A 126 13.64 -41.00 39.62
CA HIS A 126 13.37 -40.33 40.89
C HIS A 126 11.88 -39.97 41.06
N GLY A 127 11.21 -39.49 40.00
CA GLY A 127 9.79 -39.18 40.00
C GLY A 127 8.91 -40.43 40.07
N LEU A 128 9.32 -41.52 39.40
CA LEU A 128 8.66 -42.82 39.48
C LEU A 128 8.78 -43.45 40.88
N SER A 129 9.89 -43.24 41.59
CA SER A 129 10.07 -43.80 42.93
C SER A 129 9.22 -43.10 44.00
N GLN A 130 8.92 -41.80 43.83
CA GLN A 130 8.04 -41.05 44.74
C GLN A 130 6.54 -41.35 44.53
N MET A 131 6.17 -41.85 43.34
CA MET A 131 4.77 -42.26 43.07
C MET A 131 4.49 -43.71 43.46
N LEU A 132 5.51 -44.58 43.43
CA LEU A 132 5.34 -46.02 43.72
C LEU A 132 5.40 -46.33 45.22
N PHE A 133 6.00 -45.46 46.04
CA PHE A 133 6.06 -45.60 47.49
C PHE A 133 5.81 -44.22 48.14
N PRO A 134 4.57 -43.91 48.57
CA PRO A 134 4.27 -42.70 49.33
C PRO A 134 4.88 -42.73 50.73
#